data_AF-A0A8I0L288-F1
#
_entry.id   AF-A0A8I0L288-F1
#
_cell.length_a   1.000
_cell.length_b   1.000
_cell.length_c   1.000
_cell.angle_alpha   90.00
_cell.angle_beta   90.00
_cell.angle_gamma   90.00
#
_symmetry.space_group_name_H-M   'P 1'
#
loop_
_entity.id
_entity.type
_entity.pdbx_description
1 polymer ?
#
loop_
_entity_poly.entity_id
_entity_poly.type
_entity_poly.pdbx_seq_one_letter_code
_entity_poly.pdbx_strand_id
1 'polypeptide(L)'
;LPEGVSNGQARAALTSVMHRMYDNTENFNEAGFLTIGFAGRQPNVADWYTNNGSLYMTSLAFLPLGLPAAHPFWTDAAQPCTQAKAWGGQPFP
;
A
#
# COMPACT_ATOMS: atom_id res chain seq x y z
N LEU A 1 2.82 15.01 6.07
CA LEU A 1 3.38 14.33 4.88
C LEU A 1 4.67 15.02 4.48
N PRO A 2 5.59 14.39 3.75
CA PRO A 2 6.72 15.09 3.13
C PRO A 2 6.22 16.30 2.34
N GLU A 3 7.05 17.35 2.28
CA GLU A 3 6.75 18.53 1.48
C GLU A 3 6.45 18.15 0.03
N GLY A 4 5.42 18.74 -0.58
CA GLY A 4 5.01 18.47 -1.96
C GLY A 4 4.10 17.25 -2.16
N VAL A 5 3.82 16.45 -1.13
CA VAL A 5 2.87 15.31 -1.22
C VAL A 5 1.52 15.69 -0.62
N SER A 6 0.49 15.80 -1.46
CA SER A 6 -0.87 16.04 -0.99
C SER A 6 -1.52 14.79 -0.37
N ASN A 7 -2.55 14.99 0.44
CA ASN A 7 -3.37 13.91 1.00
C ASN A 7 -4.00 13.04 -0.10
N GLY A 8 -4.53 13.67 -1.15
CA GLY A 8 -5.10 12.99 -2.31
C GLY A 8 -4.07 12.14 -3.07
N GLN A 9 -2.83 12.63 -3.20
CA GLN A 9 -1.73 11.85 -3.80
C GLN A 9 -1.34 10.66 -2.92
N ALA A 10 -1.22 10.86 -1.60
CA ALA A 10 -0.88 9.79 -0.66
C ALA A 10 -1.96 8.69 -0.65
N ARG A 11 -3.25 9.07 -0.60
CA ARG A 11 -4.36 8.12 -0.68
C ARG A 11 -4.34 7.35 -1.99
N ALA A 12 -4.21 8.04 -3.13
CA ALA A 12 -4.18 7.42 -4.45
C ALA A 12 -3.00 6.44 -4.60
N ALA A 13 -1.82 6.81 -4.09
CA ALA A 13 -0.63 5.96 -4.09
C ALA A 13 -0.85 4.68 -3.26
N LEU A 14 -1.30 4.82 -2.00
CA LEU A 14 -1.59 3.67 -1.12
C LEU A 14 -2.63 2.74 -1.74
N THR A 15 -3.72 3.30 -2.28
CA THR A 15 -4.80 2.54 -2.92
C THR A 15 -4.27 1.75 -4.12
N SER A 16 -3.45 2.37 -4.97
CA SER A 16 -2.85 1.69 -6.13
C SER A 16 -1.93 0.55 -5.72
N VAL A 17 -1.12 0.74 -4.67
CA VAL A 17 -0.24 -0.30 -4.14
C VAL A 17 -1.05 -1.45 -3.53
N MET A 18 -2.09 -1.15 -2.74
CA MET A 18 -2.97 -2.16 -2.15
C MET A 18 -3.63 -3.03 -3.24
N HIS A 19 -4.22 -2.43 -4.26
CA HIS A 19 -4.79 -3.20 -5.38
C HIS A 19 -3.74 -4.06 -6.07
N ARG A 20 -2.53 -3.53 -6.29
CA ARG A 20 -1.46 -4.30 -6.94
C ARG A 20 -0.96 -5.48 -6.09
N MET A 21 -0.95 -5.33 -4.77
CA MET A 21 -0.49 -6.36 -3.84
C MET A 21 -1.57 -7.40 -3.55
N TYR A 22 -2.83 -6.98 -3.36
CA TYR A 22 -3.91 -7.82 -2.82
C TYR A 22 -4.89 -8.36 -3.85
N ASP A 23 -5.12 -7.66 -4.97
CA ASP A 23 -6.12 -8.11 -5.93
C ASP A 23 -5.62 -9.35 -6.68
N ASN A 24 -6.43 -10.41 -6.68
CA ASN A 24 -6.22 -11.65 -7.44
C ASN A 24 -4.88 -12.36 -7.14
N THR A 25 -4.36 -12.22 -5.92
CA THR A 25 -3.11 -12.87 -5.49
C THR A 25 -3.34 -13.78 -4.28
N GLU A 26 -2.56 -14.87 -4.18
CA GLU A 26 -2.67 -15.91 -3.14
C GLU A 26 -2.05 -15.45 -1.79
N ASN A 27 -2.54 -14.33 -1.25
CA ASN A 27 -1.98 -13.74 -0.01
C ASN A 27 -2.35 -14.51 1.25
N PHE A 28 -3.44 -15.26 1.25
CA PHE A 28 -3.94 -15.96 2.42
C PHE A 28 -3.92 -17.47 2.20
N ASN A 29 -3.50 -18.23 3.22
CA ASN A 29 -3.64 -19.68 3.20
C ASN A 29 -5.09 -20.10 3.53
N GLU A 30 -5.36 -21.40 3.48
CA GLU A 30 -6.69 -21.98 3.77
C GLU A 30 -7.22 -21.64 5.18
N ALA A 31 -6.33 -21.34 6.13
CA ALA A 31 -6.68 -20.93 7.49
C ALA A 31 -6.85 -19.41 7.66
N GLY A 32 -6.74 -18.63 6.58
CA GLY A 32 -6.94 -17.18 6.59
C GLY A 32 -5.74 -16.35 7.05
N PHE A 33 -4.55 -16.96 7.18
CA PHE A 33 -3.32 -16.23 7.56
C PHE A 33 -2.53 -15.79 6.33
N LEU A 34 -1.83 -14.66 6.44
CA LEU A 34 -0.90 -14.19 5.40
C LEU A 34 0.16 -15.24 5.07
N THR A 35 0.41 -15.41 3.77
CA THR A 35 1.49 -16.24 3.22
C THR A 35 2.74 -15.38 2.96
N ILE A 36 3.92 -15.98 3.09
CA ILE A 36 5.18 -15.28 2.83
C ILE A 36 5.26 -14.91 1.35
N GLY A 37 5.42 -13.61 1.06
CA GLY A 37 5.66 -13.07 -0.27
C GLY A 37 5.47 -11.56 -0.34
N PHE A 38 5.56 -11.01 -1.56
CA PHE A 38 5.38 -9.57 -1.82
C PHE A 38 3.99 -9.27 -2.41
N ALA A 39 3.55 -10.08 -3.39
CA ALA A 39 2.22 -10.06 -3.96
C ALA A 39 1.76 -11.51 -4.18
N GLY A 40 1.05 -12.07 -3.18
CA GLY A 40 0.77 -13.51 -3.10
C GLY A 40 1.94 -14.32 -2.54
N ARG A 41 1.86 -15.65 -2.67
CA ARG A 41 2.82 -16.58 -2.09
C ARG A 41 4.14 -16.60 -2.87
N GLN A 42 5.18 -16.00 -2.31
CA GLN A 42 6.53 -15.92 -2.90
C GLN A 42 7.60 -16.18 -1.83
N PRO A 43 7.74 -17.41 -1.30
CA PRO A 43 8.55 -17.70 -0.13
C PRO A 43 10.04 -17.36 -0.30
N ASN A 44 10.56 -17.35 -1.53
CA ASN A 44 11.97 -17.07 -1.81
C ASN A 44 12.39 -15.61 -1.58
N VAL A 45 11.44 -14.70 -1.30
CA VAL A 45 11.75 -13.31 -0.93
C VAL A 45 12.05 -13.16 0.56
N ALA A 46 11.77 -14.19 1.36
CA ALA A 46 12.07 -14.18 2.78
C ALA A 46 13.57 -14.25 3.05
N ASP A 47 14.01 -13.46 4.01
CA ASP A 47 15.31 -13.61 4.65
C ASP A 47 15.20 -14.58 5.85
N TRP A 48 16.32 -15.02 6.41
CA TRP A 48 16.41 -16.06 7.46
C TRP A 48 15.58 -15.78 8.71
N TYR A 49 15.25 -14.51 9.00
CA TYR A 49 14.45 -14.08 10.16
C TYR A 49 12.97 -13.87 9.84
N THR A 50 12.56 -13.98 8.58
CA THR A 50 11.17 -13.74 8.16
C THR A 50 10.29 -14.91 8.56
N ASN A 51 9.19 -14.63 9.26
CA ASN A 51 8.18 -15.62 9.61
C ASN A 51 6.78 -15.05 9.36
N ASN A 52 5.73 -15.86 9.57
CA ASN A 52 4.34 -15.44 9.34
C ASN A 52 3.96 -14.19 10.15
N GLY A 53 4.54 -13.99 11.34
CA GLY A 53 4.31 -12.80 12.16
C GLY A 53 4.90 -11.53 11.52
N SER A 54 6.06 -11.63 10.86
CA SER A 54 6.71 -10.51 10.16
C SER A 54 5.78 -9.87 9.11
N LEU A 55 4.95 -10.69 8.46
CA LEU A 55 4.05 -10.26 7.38
C LEU A 55 3.00 -9.25 7.86
N TYR A 56 2.60 -9.30 9.13
CA TYR A 56 1.57 -8.42 9.68
C TYR A 56 2.01 -6.97 9.82
N MET A 57 3.29 -6.64 9.61
CA MET A 57 3.71 -5.25 9.45
C MET A 57 3.00 -4.56 8.28
N THR A 58 2.51 -5.31 7.28
CA THR A 58 1.66 -4.77 6.21
C THR A 58 0.39 -4.08 6.73
N SER A 59 -0.08 -4.45 7.94
CA SER A 59 -1.25 -3.80 8.58
C SER A 59 -1.02 -2.31 8.88
N LEU A 60 0.23 -1.85 8.93
CA LEU A 60 0.56 -0.43 9.06
C LEU A 60 0.03 0.39 7.87
N ALA A 61 -0.26 -0.23 6.73
CA ALA A 61 -0.92 0.42 5.60
C ALA A 61 -2.35 0.90 5.96
N PHE A 62 -2.96 0.37 7.02
CA PHE A 62 -4.28 0.75 7.51
C PHE A 62 -4.27 1.82 8.61
N LEU A 63 -3.09 2.36 8.99
CA LEU A 63 -3.01 3.48 9.92
C LEU A 63 -3.94 4.67 9.59
N PRO A 64 -4.18 5.03 8.30
CA PRO A 64 -5.10 6.10 7.97
C PRO A 64 -6.53 5.88 8.47
N LEU A 65 -6.98 4.64 8.73
CA LEU A 65 -8.31 4.36 9.30
C LEU A 65 -8.52 4.99 10.69
N GLY A 66 -7.45 5.40 11.38
CA GLY A 66 -7.54 6.17 12.62
C GLY A 66 -7.87 7.66 12.41
N LEU A 67 -7.90 8.16 11.17
CA LEU A 67 -8.20 9.55 10.86
C LEU A 67 -9.73 9.80 10.90
N PRO A 68 -10.19 10.98 11.37
CA PRO A 68 -11.60 11.35 11.32
C PRO A 68 -12.17 11.25 9.91
N ALA A 69 -13.44 10.88 9.76
CA ALA A 69 -14.08 10.72 8.44
C ALA A 69 -14.01 11.99 7.55
N ALA A 70 -13.99 13.18 8.15
CA ALA A 70 -13.88 14.46 7.46
C ALA A 70 -12.42 14.92 7.24
N HIS A 71 -11.41 14.09 7.56
CA HIS A 71 -10.01 14.44 7.38
C HIS A 71 -9.67 14.58 5.87
N PRO A 72 -8.83 15.55 5.46
CA PRO A 72 -8.45 15.76 4.05
C PRO A 72 -7.92 14.53 3.32
N PHE A 73 -7.28 13.60 4.03
CA PHE A 73 -6.92 12.28 3.49
C PHE A 73 -8.10 11.56 2.81
N TRP A 74 -9.30 11.63 3.38
CA TRP A 74 -10.50 11.01 2.85
C TRP A 74 -11.28 11.91 1.90
N THR A 75 -11.25 13.22 2.10
CA THR A 75 -12.13 14.16 1.38
C THR A 75 -11.47 14.85 0.19
N ASP A 76 -10.15 15.02 0.19
CA ASP A 76 -9.46 15.65 -0.94
C ASP A 76 -9.63 14.81 -2.21
N ALA A 77 -9.68 15.48 -3.36
CA ALA A 77 -9.73 14.80 -4.65
C ALA A 77 -8.48 13.91 -4.84
N ALA A 78 -8.66 12.71 -5.41
CA ALA A 78 -7.54 11.85 -5.75
C ALA A 78 -6.64 12.54 -6.78
N GLN A 79 -5.33 12.44 -6.58
CA GLN A 79 -4.33 13.06 -7.47
C GLN A 79 -3.28 12.00 -7.87
N PRO A 80 -2.70 12.09 -9.08
CA PRO A 80 -1.66 11.15 -9.51
C PRO A 80 -0.48 11.13 -8.54
N CYS A 81 -0.04 9.93 -8.15
CA CYS A 81 1.18 9.77 -7.36
C CYS A 81 2.41 10.20 -8.18
N THR A 82 3.52 10.45 -7.49
CA THR A 82 4.81 10.83 -8.12
C THR A 82 5.20 9.89 -9.25
N GLN A 83 5.04 8.57 -9.05
CA GLN A 83 5.36 7.56 -10.05
C GLN A 83 4.44 7.66 -11.27
N ALA A 84 3.14 7.88 -11.07
CA ALA A 84 2.19 8.04 -12.17
C ALA A 84 2.49 9.31 -13.00
N LYS A 85 2.88 10.42 -12.34
CA LYS A 85 3.32 11.64 -13.02
C LYS A 85 4.61 11.41 -13.81
N ALA A 86 5.62 10.78 -13.18
CA ALA A 86 6.92 10.51 -13.79
C ALA A 86 6.82 9.62 -15.04
N TRP A 87 6.13 8.48 -14.94
CA TRP A 87 5.91 7.59 -16.08
C TRP A 87 4.97 8.19 -17.15
N GLY A 88 4.14 9.16 -16.76
CA GLY A 88 3.24 9.89 -17.66
C GLY A 88 3.85 11.14 -18.30
N GLY A 89 5.14 11.44 -18.07
CA GLY A 89 5.80 12.62 -18.64
C GLY A 89 5.32 13.98 -18.08
N GLN A 90 4.71 13.99 -16.89
CA GLN A 90 4.26 15.21 -16.22
C GLN A 90 5.34 15.76 -15.29
N PRO A 91 5.36 17.07 -14.99
CA PRO A 91 6.21 17.61 -13.93
C PRO A 91 5.94 16.96 -12.57
N PHE A 92 7.00 16.62 -11.83
CA PHE A 92 6.98 15.99 -10.51
C PHE A 92 8.10 16.62 -9.62
N PRO A 93 8.10 16.46 -8.28
CA PRO A 93 7.60 15.32 -7.51
C PRO A 93 6.07 15.12 -7.48
#